data_AF-A0AAV5YP43-F1
#
_entry.id   AF-A0AAV5YP43-F1
#
_cell.length_a   1.000
_cell.length_b   1.000
_cell.length_c   1.000
_cell.angle_alpha   90.00
_cell.angle_beta   90.00
_cell.angle_gamma   90.00
#
_symmetry.space_group_name_H-M   'P 1'
#
loop_
_entity.id
_entity.type
_entity.pdbx_description
1 polymer ?
#
loop_
_entity_poly.entity_id
_entity_poly.type
_entity_poly.pdbx_seq_one_letter_code
_entity_poly.pdbx_strand_id
1 'polypeptide(L)'
;MAALSQVLRKIDADEVVELTRDLVRIPSVYRPGDPAGTEAQVAAFVEGWLRREGFAIEVQTVAPGRPNVIGWLGEKRPGRRSLLLEGHTDVVTEGDPAGWSHPPFSADLVDGRIYGRGTADMKSGLAAAMVAAAAIKRAGVTLRGKLVVGALVDEEDGMIGVRHLCTTPVGRELDAAIICEPEDNELCLEQRGVVWARFRVRGKMAHGAMPEAGVNPIAGLGRLLAAAPALERRLRRACERSRHLRPPTVTPTIIQGPPAKVGVPQSNVIPAVAETTFDIRLTPGVGADDIRAELEGICRDVA
;
A
#
# COMPACT_ATOMS: atom_id res chain seq x y z
N MET A 1 32.84 0.06 -15.62
CA MET A 1 32.50 -0.97 -16.63
C MET A 1 32.82 -2.37 -16.15
N ALA A 2 34.07 -2.74 -15.81
CA ALA A 2 34.41 -4.11 -15.38
C ALA A 2 33.59 -4.63 -14.18
N ALA A 3 33.43 -3.83 -13.12
CA ALA A 3 32.65 -4.22 -11.93
C ALA A 3 31.15 -4.43 -12.25
N LEU A 4 30.55 -3.56 -13.08
CA LEU A 4 29.15 -3.72 -13.48
C LEU A 4 28.95 -5.01 -14.29
N SER A 5 29.84 -5.29 -15.24
CA SER A 5 29.78 -6.54 -16.01
C SER A 5 29.97 -7.79 -15.14
N GLN A 6 30.77 -7.71 -14.07
CA GLN A 6 30.89 -8.81 -13.10
C GLN A 6 29.59 -9.04 -12.34
N VAL A 7 28.93 -7.98 -11.88
CA VAL A 7 27.63 -8.07 -11.18
C VAL A 7 26.55 -8.64 -12.10
N LEU A 8 26.44 -8.12 -13.34
CA LEU A 8 25.42 -8.59 -14.29
C LEU A 8 25.57 -10.08 -14.62
N ARG A 9 26.80 -10.61 -14.65
CA ARG A 9 27.06 -12.05 -14.82
C ARG A 9 26.68 -12.91 -13.60
N LYS A 10 26.36 -12.30 -12.46
CA LYS A 10 25.89 -12.99 -11.24
C LYS A 10 24.38 -12.99 -11.10
N ILE A 11 23.67 -12.34 -12.02
CA ILE A 11 22.20 -12.40 -12.09
C ILE A 11 21.83 -13.64 -12.90
N ASP A 12 21.08 -14.53 -12.27
CA ASP A 12 20.46 -15.70 -12.92
C ASP A 12 18.97 -15.41 -13.09
N ALA A 13 18.47 -15.47 -14.33
CA ALA A 13 17.07 -15.19 -14.61
C ALA A 13 16.14 -16.25 -14.01
N ASP A 14 16.57 -17.52 -13.98
CA ASP A 14 15.78 -18.62 -13.44
C ASP A 14 15.65 -18.47 -11.91
N GLU A 15 16.70 -17.97 -11.24
CA GLU A 15 16.65 -17.64 -9.81
C GLU A 15 15.62 -16.53 -9.53
N VAL A 16 15.58 -15.47 -10.34
CA VAL A 16 14.60 -14.38 -10.17
C VAL A 16 13.18 -14.92 -10.36
N VAL A 17 12.97 -15.76 -11.38
CA VAL A 17 11.67 -16.39 -11.65
C VAL A 17 11.24 -17.27 -10.49
N GLU A 18 12.08 -18.20 -10.03
CA GLU A 18 11.71 -19.10 -8.94
C GLU A 18 11.57 -18.38 -7.60
N LEU A 19 12.41 -17.39 -7.30
CA LEU A 19 12.23 -16.56 -6.10
C LEU A 19 10.88 -15.81 -6.12
N THR A 20 10.50 -15.26 -7.28
CA THR A 20 9.19 -14.62 -7.45
C THR A 20 8.06 -15.63 -7.19
N ARG A 21 8.17 -16.84 -7.73
CA ARG A 21 7.15 -17.88 -7.55
C ARG A 21 7.05 -18.33 -6.09
N ASP A 22 8.17 -18.50 -5.40
CA ASP A 22 8.19 -18.87 -3.99
C ASP A 22 7.55 -17.79 -3.11
N LEU A 23 7.83 -16.50 -3.38
CA LEU A 23 7.15 -15.40 -2.69
C LEU A 23 5.64 -15.41 -2.95
N VAL A 24 5.21 -15.63 -4.20
CA VAL A 24 3.79 -15.65 -4.61
C VAL A 24 3.05 -16.81 -3.96
N ARG A 25 3.69 -17.99 -3.83
CA ARG A 25 3.12 -19.18 -3.19
C ARG A 25 2.82 -19.00 -1.71
N ILE A 26 3.40 -18.00 -1.06
CA ILE A 26 3.12 -17.66 0.35
C ILE A 26 2.02 -16.60 0.37
N PRO A 27 0.77 -16.95 0.74
CA PRO A 27 -0.29 -15.97 0.87
C PRO A 27 0.04 -15.01 2.00
N SER A 28 0.03 -13.71 1.70
CA SER A 28 0.36 -12.63 2.62
C SER A 28 -0.72 -11.55 2.66
N VAL A 29 -1.96 -11.94 2.36
CA VAL A 29 -3.11 -11.06 2.50
C VAL A 29 -3.42 -10.89 3.98
N TYR A 30 -3.46 -9.65 4.45
CA TYR A 30 -3.85 -9.38 5.83
C TYR A 30 -5.35 -9.69 6.05
N ARG A 31 -5.64 -10.56 7.03
CA ARG A 31 -7.00 -10.95 7.43
C ARG A 31 -7.14 -10.80 8.95
N PRO A 32 -7.76 -9.70 9.43
CA PRO A 32 -7.94 -9.48 10.86
C PRO A 32 -8.62 -10.68 11.55
N GLY A 33 -7.96 -11.22 12.58
CA GLY A 33 -8.45 -12.35 13.35
C GLY A 33 -8.05 -13.74 12.84
N ASP A 34 -7.38 -13.83 11.69
CA ASP A 34 -6.78 -15.06 11.18
C ASP A 34 -5.26 -15.06 11.47
N PRO A 35 -4.74 -15.96 12.33
CA PRO A 35 -3.30 -16.04 12.60
C PRO A 35 -2.45 -16.35 11.36
N ALA A 36 -3.01 -16.99 10.34
CA ALA A 36 -2.32 -17.28 9.08
C ALA A 36 -2.47 -16.15 8.05
N GLY A 37 -3.42 -15.24 8.22
CA GLY A 37 -3.66 -14.09 7.35
C GLY A 37 -2.80 -12.89 7.73
N THR A 38 -1.49 -13.07 7.75
CA THR A 38 -0.50 -12.02 8.07
C THR A 38 0.74 -12.17 7.19
N GLU A 39 1.64 -11.18 7.22
CA GLU A 39 2.88 -11.13 6.46
C GLU A 39 4.01 -11.94 7.11
N ALA A 40 3.81 -12.50 8.31
CA ALA A 40 4.84 -13.18 9.08
C ALA A 40 5.54 -14.32 8.30
N GLN A 41 4.79 -15.12 7.54
CA GLN A 41 5.34 -16.25 6.81
C GLN A 41 6.23 -15.80 5.65
N VAL A 42 5.77 -14.82 4.87
CA VAL A 42 6.56 -14.28 3.75
C VAL A 42 7.77 -13.51 4.26
N ALA A 43 7.65 -12.77 5.35
CA ALA A 43 8.77 -12.10 6.01
C ALA A 43 9.83 -13.11 6.49
N ALA A 44 9.42 -14.20 7.15
CA ALA A 44 10.34 -15.26 7.57
C ALA A 44 11.06 -15.92 6.38
N PHE A 45 10.36 -16.08 5.25
CA PHE A 45 10.97 -16.57 4.02
C PHE A 45 12.03 -15.59 3.47
N VAL A 46 11.71 -14.29 3.39
CA VAL A 46 12.65 -13.25 2.92
C VAL A 46 13.87 -13.16 3.85
N GLU A 47 13.65 -13.15 5.16
CA GLU A 47 14.71 -13.18 6.17
C GLU A 47 15.63 -14.40 5.98
N GLY A 48 15.04 -15.59 5.82
CA GLY A 48 15.77 -16.83 5.58
C GLY A 48 16.59 -16.79 4.29
N TRP A 49 16.02 -16.25 3.22
CA TRP A 49 16.70 -16.10 1.93
C TRP A 49 17.90 -15.15 2.04
N LEU A 50 17.70 -13.95 2.60
CA LEU A 50 18.78 -12.97 2.78
C LEU A 50 19.88 -13.50 3.72
N ARG A 51 19.52 -14.27 4.76
CA ARG A 51 20.50 -14.92 5.67
C ARG A 51 21.36 -15.93 4.93
N ARG A 52 20.78 -16.74 4.04
CA ARG A 52 21.53 -17.71 3.23
C ARG A 52 22.51 -17.02 2.29
N GLU A 53 22.15 -15.87 1.75
CA GLU A 53 23.06 -15.00 0.99
C GLU A 53 24.07 -14.25 1.89
N GLY A 54 23.99 -14.43 3.21
CA GLY A 54 24.91 -13.91 4.22
C GLY A 54 24.72 -12.43 4.54
N PHE A 55 23.57 -11.84 4.23
CA PHE A 55 23.28 -10.46 4.62
C PHE A 55 23.20 -10.37 6.14
N ALA A 56 23.70 -9.27 6.71
CA ALA A 56 23.27 -8.89 8.04
C ALA A 56 21.80 -8.44 7.94
N ILE A 57 20.98 -8.76 8.95
CA ILE A 57 19.53 -8.55 8.89
C ILE A 57 19.02 -8.05 10.24
N GLU A 58 18.02 -7.17 10.16
CA GLU A 58 17.18 -6.73 11.27
C GLU A 58 15.72 -7.00 10.89
N VAL A 59 14.96 -7.58 11.82
CA VAL A 59 13.52 -7.77 11.69
C VAL A 59 12.83 -6.81 12.66
N GLN A 60 11.94 -5.99 12.13
CA GLN A 60 11.22 -4.98 12.91
C GLN A 60 9.76 -5.39 13.03
N THR A 61 9.31 -5.79 14.22
CA THR A 61 7.90 -6.08 14.45
C THR A 61 7.10 -4.78 14.48
N VAL A 62 6.40 -4.47 13.37
CA VAL A 62 5.61 -3.24 13.22
C VAL A 62 4.24 -3.38 13.88
N ALA A 63 3.62 -4.55 13.68
CA ALA A 63 2.39 -4.97 14.35
C ALA A 63 2.43 -6.50 14.57
N PRO A 64 1.53 -7.08 15.39
CA PRO A 64 1.47 -8.54 15.59
C PRO A 64 1.33 -9.29 14.26
N GLY A 65 2.30 -10.14 13.94
CA GLY A 65 2.34 -10.90 12.68
C GLY A 65 2.74 -10.10 11.44
N ARG A 66 3.08 -8.80 11.57
CA ARG A 66 3.40 -7.92 10.44
C ARG A 66 4.79 -7.27 10.62
N PRO A 67 5.88 -8.02 10.35
CA PRO A 67 7.23 -7.49 10.54
C PRO A 67 7.86 -7.00 9.22
N ASN A 68 8.60 -5.88 9.27
CA ASN A 68 9.54 -5.54 8.19
C ASN A 68 10.79 -6.42 8.29
N VAL A 69 11.41 -6.72 7.14
CA VAL A 69 12.73 -7.35 7.05
C VAL A 69 13.70 -6.42 6.36
N ILE A 70 14.77 -6.05 7.06
CA ILE A 70 15.80 -5.11 6.59
C ILE A 70 17.12 -5.85 6.47
N GLY A 71 17.61 -6.03 5.23
CA GLY A 71 18.91 -6.62 4.93
C GLY A 71 19.93 -5.55 4.52
N TRP A 72 21.21 -5.75 4.80
CA TRP A 72 22.27 -4.80 4.43
C TRP A 72 23.52 -5.43 3.83
N LEU A 73 24.11 -4.68 2.91
CA LEU A 73 25.38 -4.96 2.27
C LEU A 73 26.28 -3.71 2.33
N GLY A 74 27.55 -3.93 2.66
CA GLY A 74 28.53 -2.86 2.87
C GLY A 74 28.50 -2.33 4.30
N GLU A 75 29.38 -1.36 4.59
CA GLU A 75 29.53 -0.79 5.93
C GLU A 75 28.88 0.59 6.05
N LYS A 76 28.25 0.83 7.21
CA LYS A 76 27.82 2.16 7.62
C LYS A 76 29.04 2.93 8.13
N ARG A 77 29.51 3.91 7.36
CA ARG A 77 30.56 4.85 7.80
C ARG A 77 30.06 6.28 7.63
N PRO A 78 30.38 7.21 8.56
CA PRO A 78 30.03 8.62 8.41
C PRO A 78 30.45 9.18 7.05
N GLY A 79 29.55 9.94 6.41
CA GLY A 79 29.78 10.56 5.09
C GLY A 79 29.71 9.61 3.89
N ARG A 80 29.20 8.38 4.05
CA ARG A 80 28.99 7.42 2.95
C ARG A 80 27.52 7.36 2.54
N ARG A 81 27.30 7.24 1.23
CA ARG A 81 25.96 7.17 0.62
C ARG A 81 25.22 5.90 1.03
N SER A 82 23.92 5.99 1.23
CA SER A 82 23.04 4.85 1.47
C SER A 82 21.91 4.80 0.44
N LEU A 83 21.60 3.59 -0.04
CA LEU A 83 20.50 3.35 -0.97
C LEU A 83 19.63 2.22 -0.45
N LEU A 84 18.32 2.46 -0.39
CA LEU A 84 17.31 1.43 -0.16
C LEU A 84 16.78 0.89 -1.49
N LEU A 85 16.72 -0.42 -1.63
CA LEU A 85 15.85 -1.11 -2.59
C LEU A 85 14.68 -1.65 -1.79
N GLU A 86 13.48 -1.21 -2.10
CA GLU A 86 12.29 -1.46 -1.31
C GLU A 86 11.25 -2.24 -2.13
N GLY A 87 10.59 -3.18 -1.46
CA GLY A 87 9.31 -3.68 -1.91
C GLY A 87 8.46 -4.19 -0.76
N HIS A 88 7.14 -4.15 -0.93
CA HIS A 88 6.20 -4.64 0.04
C HIS A 88 5.96 -6.14 -0.10
N THR A 89 5.45 -6.75 0.98
CA THR A 89 5.24 -8.20 1.09
C THR A 89 3.78 -8.59 1.18
N ASP A 90 2.92 -7.68 1.60
CA ASP A 90 1.48 -7.84 1.59
C ASP A 90 0.92 -7.85 0.16
N VAL A 91 -0.31 -8.33 0.02
CA VAL A 91 -1.02 -8.31 -1.26
C VAL A 91 -2.50 -8.12 -0.97
N VAL A 92 -3.22 -7.44 -1.86
CA VAL A 92 -4.70 -7.39 -1.77
C VAL A 92 -5.35 -8.76 -1.89
N THR A 93 -6.63 -8.84 -1.46
CA THR A 93 -7.45 -10.03 -1.62
C THR A 93 -7.49 -10.53 -3.07
N GLU A 94 -7.51 -11.84 -3.21
CA GLU A 94 -7.70 -12.59 -4.46
C GLU A 94 -9.10 -12.42 -5.06
N GLY A 95 -10.07 -11.88 -4.34
CA GLY A 95 -11.45 -11.77 -4.81
C GLY A 95 -12.14 -13.13 -4.81
N ASP A 96 -12.94 -13.42 -5.84
CA ASP A 96 -13.58 -14.73 -6.02
C ASP A 96 -12.60 -15.73 -6.66
N PRO A 97 -12.17 -16.80 -5.96
CA PRO A 97 -11.27 -17.80 -6.51
C PRO A 97 -11.81 -18.48 -7.78
N ALA A 98 -13.13 -18.57 -7.95
CA ALA A 98 -13.73 -19.18 -9.15
C ALA A 98 -13.54 -18.32 -10.42
N GLY A 99 -13.22 -17.03 -10.26
CA GLY A 99 -12.89 -16.14 -11.36
C GLY A 99 -11.47 -16.29 -11.90
N TRP A 100 -10.62 -17.10 -11.25
CA TRP A 100 -9.23 -17.29 -11.65
C TRP A 100 -9.06 -18.48 -12.58
N SER A 101 -8.32 -18.29 -13.68
CA SER A 101 -7.88 -19.39 -14.55
C SER A 101 -6.76 -20.24 -13.93
N HIS A 102 -5.99 -19.66 -13.01
CA HIS A 102 -4.94 -20.30 -12.22
C HIS A 102 -5.15 -19.94 -10.74
N PRO A 103 -5.07 -20.89 -9.79
CA PRO A 103 -5.26 -20.57 -8.38
C PRO A 103 -4.39 -19.37 -7.95
N PRO A 104 -4.92 -18.42 -7.17
CA PRO A 104 -4.27 -17.11 -6.96
C PRO A 104 -2.88 -17.20 -6.33
N PHE A 105 -2.56 -18.26 -5.61
CA PHE A 105 -1.25 -18.46 -4.99
C PHE A 105 -0.51 -19.69 -5.54
N SER A 106 -0.85 -20.14 -6.75
CA SER A 106 -0.15 -21.27 -7.42
C SER A 106 1.24 -20.89 -7.91
N ALA A 107 1.39 -19.64 -8.39
CA ALA A 107 2.55 -19.17 -9.15
C ALA A 107 2.82 -20.04 -10.39
N ASP A 108 1.76 -20.37 -11.13
CA ASP A 108 1.85 -21.13 -12.38
C ASP A 108 2.65 -20.34 -13.42
N LEU A 109 3.67 -20.97 -14.02
CA LEU A 109 4.47 -20.39 -15.10
C LEU A 109 3.94 -20.96 -16.42
N VAL A 110 3.27 -20.13 -17.21
CA VAL A 110 2.64 -20.51 -18.48
C VAL A 110 3.06 -19.50 -19.54
N ASP A 111 3.63 -19.97 -20.65
CA ASP A 111 4.06 -19.15 -21.79
C ASP A 111 4.92 -17.94 -21.40
N GLY A 112 5.84 -18.14 -20.44
CA GLY A 112 6.75 -17.10 -19.96
C GLY A 112 6.12 -16.08 -19.00
N ARG A 113 4.90 -16.33 -18.51
CA ARG A 113 4.19 -15.49 -17.54
C ARG A 113 3.91 -16.26 -16.27
N ILE A 114 4.15 -15.62 -15.13
CA ILE A 114 3.77 -16.16 -13.82
C ILE A 114 2.35 -15.66 -13.51
N TYR A 115 1.44 -16.58 -13.21
CA TYR A 115 0.08 -16.28 -12.80
C TYR A 115 -0.05 -16.44 -11.29
N GLY A 116 -0.38 -15.34 -10.61
CA GLY A 116 -0.66 -15.32 -9.19
C GLY A 116 -0.88 -13.91 -8.64
N ARG A 117 -1.63 -13.81 -7.53
CA ARG A 117 -1.78 -12.60 -6.73
C ARG A 117 -0.42 -12.25 -6.13
N GLY A 118 -0.02 -11.00 -6.29
CA GLY A 118 1.25 -10.51 -5.79
C GLY A 118 2.37 -10.55 -6.83
N THR A 119 2.20 -11.25 -7.96
CA THR A 119 3.28 -11.42 -8.93
C THR A 119 3.77 -10.08 -9.45
N ALA A 120 2.88 -9.27 -10.05
CA ALA A 120 3.23 -7.95 -10.55
C ALA A 120 3.38 -6.92 -9.41
N ASP A 121 2.43 -6.91 -8.48
CA ASP A 121 2.31 -5.95 -7.38
C ASP A 121 2.49 -6.66 -6.02
N MET A 122 3.67 -6.65 -5.41
CA MET A 122 4.94 -6.25 -6.04
C MET A 122 6.08 -7.27 -5.85
N LYS A 123 5.72 -8.55 -5.63
CA LYS A 123 6.67 -9.61 -5.26
C LYS A 123 7.75 -9.86 -6.31
N SER A 124 7.49 -9.64 -7.61
CA SER A 124 8.54 -9.70 -8.63
C SER A 124 9.57 -8.57 -8.48
N GLY A 125 9.12 -7.37 -8.11
CA GLY A 125 9.98 -6.23 -7.81
C GLY A 125 10.87 -6.49 -6.60
N LEU A 126 10.28 -7.03 -5.53
CA LEU A 126 11.03 -7.45 -4.34
C LEU A 126 12.06 -8.55 -4.65
N ALA A 127 11.68 -9.59 -5.42
CA ALA A 127 12.60 -10.63 -5.86
C ALA A 127 13.77 -10.06 -6.67
N ALA A 128 13.50 -9.13 -7.60
CA ALA A 128 14.53 -8.46 -8.38
C ALA A 128 15.48 -7.65 -7.50
N ALA A 129 14.97 -6.91 -6.50
CA ALA A 129 15.78 -6.18 -5.53
C ALA A 129 16.70 -7.11 -4.71
N MET A 130 16.16 -8.23 -4.23
CA MET A 130 16.89 -9.24 -3.47
C MET A 130 18.02 -9.87 -4.30
N VAL A 131 17.73 -10.31 -5.53
CA VAL A 131 18.73 -10.92 -6.43
C VAL A 131 19.77 -9.90 -6.88
N ALA A 132 19.38 -8.66 -7.17
CA ALA A 132 20.32 -7.60 -7.53
C ALA A 132 21.33 -7.34 -6.40
N ALA A 133 20.86 -7.24 -5.16
CA ALA A 133 21.72 -7.08 -3.99
C ALA A 133 22.64 -8.29 -3.79
N ALA A 134 22.11 -9.51 -3.93
CA ALA A 134 22.90 -10.74 -3.83
C ALA A 134 23.96 -10.83 -4.93
N ALA A 135 23.63 -10.46 -6.17
CA ALA A 135 24.57 -10.44 -7.30
C ALA A 135 25.74 -9.49 -7.05
N ILE A 136 25.50 -8.30 -6.48
CA ILE A 136 26.56 -7.36 -6.07
C ILE A 136 27.50 -8.02 -5.07
N LYS A 137 26.93 -8.69 -4.06
CA LYS A 137 27.70 -9.38 -3.03
C LYS A 137 28.50 -10.56 -3.60
N ARG A 138 27.88 -11.43 -4.39
CA ARG A 138 28.49 -12.60 -5.05
C ARG A 138 29.61 -12.22 -6.02
N ALA A 139 29.54 -11.01 -6.59
CA ALA A 139 30.60 -10.46 -7.43
C ALA A 139 31.80 -9.94 -6.62
N GLY A 140 31.71 -9.85 -5.29
CA GLY A 140 32.78 -9.35 -4.44
C GLY A 140 33.03 -7.85 -4.58
N VAL A 141 32.04 -7.08 -5.05
CA VAL A 141 32.19 -5.65 -5.29
C VAL A 141 32.12 -4.88 -3.98
N THR A 142 33.19 -4.15 -3.65
CA THR A 142 33.19 -3.23 -2.52
C THR A 142 32.40 -1.96 -2.85
N LEU A 143 31.26 -1.78 -2.18
CA LEU A 143 30.45 -0.58 -2.32
C LEU A 143 31.13 0.64 -1.67
N ARG A 144 30.94 1.82 -2.26
CA ARG A 144 31.38 3.11 -1.69
C ARG A 144 30.38 3.66 -0.64
N GLY A 145 29.49 2.81 -0.18
CA GLY A 145 28.30 3.15 0.59
C GLY A 145 27.60 1.89 1.10
N LYS A 146 26.41 2.06 1.63
CA LYS A 146 25.55 0.99 2.15
C LYS A 146 24.38 0.75 1.21
N LEU A 147 24.16 -0.51 0.84
CA LEU A 147 22.93 -0.93 0.18
C LEU A 147 22.03 -1.60 1.23
N VAL A 148 20.76 -1.22 1.24
CA VAL A 148 19.72 -1.77 2.11
C VAL A 148 18.67 -2.42 1.21
N VAL A 149 18.25 -3.63 1.56
CA VAL A 149 17.06 -4.27 0.99
C VAL A 149 15.98 -4.22 2.06
N GLY A 150 14.84 -3.59 1.78
CA GLY A 150 13.70 -3.53 2.68
C GLY A 150 12.52 -4.30 2.10
N ALA A 151 12.10 -5.34 2.80
CA ALA A 151 10.83 -6.01 2.55
C ALA A 151 9.84 -5.53 3.61
N LEU A 152 8.94 -4.62 3.22
CA LEU A 152 8.07 -3.89 4.16
C LEU A 152 6.65 -4.46 4.16
N VAL A 153 5.88 -4.11 5.18
CA VAL A 153 4.49 -4.56 5.33
C VAL A 153 3.49 -3.43 5.14
N ASP A 154 2.27 -3.82 4.77
CA ASP A 154 1.05 -3.02 4.77
C ASP A 154 1.03 -1.86 3.76
N GLU A 155 1.69 -1.98 2.61
CA GLU A 155 1.59 -0.93 1.59
C GLU A 155 0.14 -0.76 1.11
N GLU A 156 -0.56 -1.88 0.94
CA GLU A 156 -1.89 -1.97 0.30
C GLU A 156 -3.04 -1.42 1.19
N ASP A 157 -2.73 -0.93 2.39
CA ASP A 157 -3.69 -0.29 3.31
C ASP A 157 -3.07 0.94 4.03
N GLY A 158 -2.44 0.74 5.19
CA GLY A 158 -2.04 1.83 6.09
C GLY A 158 -0.62 2.34 5.88
N MET A 159 0.19 1.64 5.08
CA MET A 159 1.62 1.84 4.90
C MET A 159 2.39 1.80 6.23
N ILE A 160 1.96 0.98 7.20
CA ILE A 160 2.59 1.00 8.55
C ILE A 160 4.06 0.59 8.50
N GLY A 161 4.46 -0.28 7.57
CA GLY A 161 5.84 -0.74 7.43
C GLY A 161 6.81 0.38 7.12
N VAL A 162 6.58 1.13 6.04
CA VAL A 162 7.43 2.27 5.65
C VAL A 162 7.33 3.42 6.65
N ARG A 163 6.14 3.70 7.20
CA ARG A 163 5.97 4.70 8.26
C ARG A 163 6.83 4.37 9.47
N HIS A 164 6.87 3.10 9.90
CA HIS A 164 7.73 2.66 10.98
C HIS A 164 9.21 2.83 10.62
N LEU A 165 9.63 2.37 9.43
CA LEU A 165 11.01 2.49 8.97
C LEU A 165 11.52 3.94 9.04
N CYS A 166 10.73 4.92 8.60
CA CYS A 166 11.07 6.34 8.66
C CYS A 166 11.34 6.88 10.08
N THR A 167 10.84 6.20 11.12
CA THR A 167 11.10 6.58 12.52
C THR A 167 12.36 5.94 13.11
N THR A 168 12.90 4.91 12.46
CA THR A 168 14.06 4.16 12.94
C THR A 168 15.37 4.88 12.57
N PRO A 169 16.49 4.57 13.27
CA PRO A 169 17.81 5.08 12.86
C PRO A 169 18.18 4.73 11.43
N VAL A 170 17.76 3.54 10.97
CA VAL A 170 18.00 3.08 9.59
C VAL A 170 17.35 4.00 8.57
N GLY A 171 16.04 4.23 8.71
CA GLY A 171 15.29 5.03 7.75
C GLY A 171 15.75 6.49 7.71
N ARG A 172 16.13 7.05 8.87
CA ARG A 172 16.62 8.43 8.98
C ARG A 172 17.99 8.68 8.33
N GLU A 173 18.72 7.62 8.02
CA GLU A 173 20.06 7.69 7.44
C GLU A 173 20.10 7.30 5.97
N LEU A 174 18.95 7.01 5.35
CA LEU A 174 18.84 6.73 3.92
C LEU A 174 19.01 8.02 3.10
N ASP A 175 19.94 8.03 2.14
CA ASP A 175 20.12 9.16 1.21
C ASP A 175 19.19 9.04 -0.02
N ALA A 176 18.82 7.83 -0.40
CA ALA A 176 17.95 7.55 -1.54
C ALA A 176 17.22 6.20 -1.37
N ALA A 177 16.11 6.06 -2.10
CA ALA A 177 15.36 4.82 -2.21
C ALA A 177 14.95 4.56 -3.67
N ILE A 178 14.89 3.29 -4.05
CA ILE A 178 14.23 2.79 -5.25
C ILE A 178 13.11 1.88 -4.75
N ILE A 179 11.87 2.27 -5.03
CA ILE A 179 10.66 1.48 -4.75
C ILE A 179 10.41 0.63 -5.99
N CYS A 180 10.45 -0.68 -5.85
CA CYS A 180 10.49 -1.61 -6.98
C CYS A 180 9.10 -1.96 -7.55
N GLU A 181 8.16 -1.01 -7.55
CA GLU A 181 6.77 -1.19 -8.02
C GLU A 181 6.70 -1.47 -9.53
N PRO A 182 5.61 -2.10 -10.03
CA PRO A 182 5.47 -2.49 -11.42
C PRO A 182 5.13 -1.28 -12.32
N GLU A 183 6.13 -0.46 -12.61
CA GLU A 183 6.03 0.72 -13.47
C GLU A 183 6.40 0.43 -14.94
N ASP A 184 6.27 -0.83 -15.41
CA ASP A 184 6.64 -1.27 -16.77
C ASP A 184 8.07 -0.86 -17.20
N ASN A 185 9.00 -0.86 -16.25
CA ASN A 185 10.39 -0.41 -16.43
C ASN A 185 10.53 1.08 -16.81
N GLU A 186 9.51 1.90 -16.51
CA GLU A 186 9.54 3.35 -16.60
C GLU A 186 9.87 4.00 -15.23
N LEU A 187 10.09 5.31 -15.23
CA LEU A 187 10.26 6.09 -14.02
C LEU A 187 8.95 6.78 -13.65
N CYS A 188 8.40 6.46 -12.48
CA CYS A 188 7.28 7.20 -11.91
C CYS A 188 7.74 8.58 -11.43
N LEU A 189 7.53 9.60 -12.26
CA LEU A 189 7.99 10.97 -11.99
C LEU A 189 7.07 11.71 -11.01
N GLU A 190 5.78 11.38 -11.02
CA GLU A 190 4.76 11.98 -10.16
C GLU A 190 3.67 10.96 -9.87
N GLN A 191 3.18 10.93 -8.63
CA GLN A 191 2.08 10.06 -8.19
C GLN A 191 0.97 10.87 -7.53
N ARG A 192 -0.27 10.38 -7.60
CA ARG A 192 -1.40 11.03 -6.92
C ARG A 192 -1.37 10.69 -5.44
N GLY A 193 -1.64 11.68 -4.59
CA GLY A 193 -1.97 11.41 -3.19
C GLY A 193 -3.37 10.79 -3.07
N VAL A 194 -3.66 10.17 -1.92
CA VAL A 194 -4.99 9.63 -1.60
C VAL A 194 -5.43 10.04 -0.21
N VAL A 195 -6.71 10.38 -0.08
CA VAL A 195 -7.41 10.55 1.20
C VAL A 195 -8.73 9.80 1.11
N TRP A 196 -8.92 8.83 2.00
CA TRP A 196 -10.23 8.19 2.20
C TRP A 196 -10.97 8.89 3.34
N ALA A 197 -11.89 9.81 2.97
CA ALA A 197 -12.69 10.55 3.93
C ALA A 197 -13.97 9.79 4.26
N ARG A 198 -14.04 9.19 5.45
CA ARG A 198 -15.23 8.50 5.95
C ARG A 198 -16.07 9.42 6.83
N PHE A 199 -17.30 9.70 6.41
CA PHE A 199 -18.25 10.54 7.12
C PHE A 199 -19.33 9.70 7.78
N ARG A 200 -19.58 9.94 9.06
CA ARG A 200 -20.63 9.24 9.82
C ARG A 200 -21.62 10.24 10.38
N VAL A 201 -22.87 10.12 9.98
CA VAL A 201 -23.98 10.97 10.45
C VAL A 201 -24.79 10.17 11.46
N ARG A 202 -25.03 10.76 12.63
CA ARG A 202 -25.86 10.18 13.69
C ARG A 202 -27.24 10.81 13.65
N GLY A 203 -28.26 9.99 13.83
CA GLY A 203 -29.65 10.38 13.91
C GLY A 203 -30.34 9.66 15.06
N LYS A 204 -31.65 9.48 14.94
CA LYS A 204 -32.48 8.78 15.92
C LYS A 204 -33.40 7.82 15.15
N MET A 205 -33.29 6.54 15.50
CA MET A 205 -34.08 5.49 14.88
C MET A 205 -35.57 5.67 15.16
N ALA A 206 -36.40 5.44 14.15
CA ALA A 206 -37.86 5.47 14.24
C ALA A 206 -38.48 4.67 13.10
N HIS A 207 -39.77 4.36 13.22
CA HIS A 207 -40.54 3.81 12.10
C HIS A 207 -40.66 4.88 11.00
N GLY A 208 -40.49 4.50 9.74
CA GLY A 208 -40.52 5.43 8.59
C GLY A 208 -41.85 6.17 8.41
N ALA A 209 -42.93 5.62 8.96
CA ALA A 209 -44.26 6.27 9.00
C ALA A 209 -44.43 7.28 10.14
N MET A 210 -43.47 7.38 11.06
CA MET A 210 -43.47 8.32 12.20
C MET A 210 -42.16 9.13 12.21
N PRO A 211 -41.85 9.88 11.14
CA PRO A 211 -40.55 10.56 11.00
C PRO A 211 -40.26 11.55 12.12
N GLU A 212 -41.29 12.18 12.69
CA GLU A 212 -41.21 13.09 13.84
C GLU A 212 -40.69 12.44 15.13
N ALA A 213 -40.78 11.11 15.27
CA ALA A 213 -40.22 10.39 16.40
C ALA A 213 -38.69 10.17 16.28
N GLY A 214 -38.13 10.37 15.08
CA GLY A 214 -36.74 10.13 14.74
C GLY A 214 -36.00 11.35 14.20
N VAL A 215 -34.76 11.13 13.79
CA VAL A 215 -33.91 12.09 13.07
C VAL A 215 -33.21 11.30 11.99
N ASN A 216 -33.51 11.58 10.72
CA ASN A 216 -33.03 10.75 9.62
C ASN A 216 -31.59 11.14 9.20
N PRO A 217 -30.57 10.30 9.47
CA PRO A 217 -29.18 10.64 9.12
C PRO A 217 -28.90 10.55 7.61
N ILE A 218 -29.78 9.92 6.82
CA ILE A 218 -29.63 9.80 5.36
C ILE A 218 -29.75 11.17 4.68
N ALA A 219 -30.56 12.08 5.23
CA ALA A 219 -30.65 13.44 4.71
C ALA A 219 -29.29 14.17 4.83
N GLY A 220 -28.56 13.95 5.94
CA GLY A 220 -27.20 14.47 6.12
C GLY A 220 -26.22 13.87 5.10
N LEU A 221 -26.31 12.56 4.82
CA LEU A 221 -25.52 11.97 3.73
C LEU A 221 -25.83 12.59 2.37
N GLY A 222 -27.11 12.86 2.08
CA GLY A 222 -27.51 13.53 0.84
C GLY A 222 -26.84 14.89 0.67
N ARG A 223 -26.75 15.68 1.75
CA ARG A 223 -26.04 16.96 1.75
C ARG A 223 -24.54 16.79 1.55
N LEU A 224 -23.91 15.80 2.20
CA LEU A 224 -22.50 15.48 2.00
C LEU A 224 -22.21 15.13 0.54
N LEU A 225 -23.01 14.23 -0.06
CA LEU A 225 -22.88 13.84 -1.46
C LEU A 225 -23.04 15.03 -2.40
N ALA A 226 -24.00 15.91 -2.13
CA ALA A 226 -24.20 17.14 -2.89
C ALA A 226 -23.02 18.12 -2.79
N ALA A 227 -22.24 18.07 -1.70
CA ALA A 227 -21.04 18.89 -1.52
C ALA A 227 -19.81 18.37 -2.28
N ALA A 228 -19.75 17.09 -2.64
CA ALA A 228 -18.58 16.47 -3.27
C ALA A 228 -18.12 17.18 -4.57
N PRO A 229 -19.01 17.55 -5.53
CA PRO A 229 -18.59 18.29 -6.72
C PRO A 229 -18.03 19.68 -6.41
N ALA A 230 -18.51 20.33 -5.35
CA ALA A 230 -18.00 21.63 -4.92
C ALA A 230 -16.60 21.50 -4.31
N LEU A 231 -16.38 20.49 -3.47
CA LEU A 231 -15.06 20.14 -2.96
C LEU A 231 -14.08 19.88 -4.10
N GLU A 232 -14.45 19.04 -5.06
CA GLU A 232 -13.59 18.75 -6.22
C GLU A 232 -13.20 20.03 -6.97
N ARG A 233 -14.16 20.92 -7.24
CA ARG A 233 -13.88 22.21 -7.90
C ARG A 233 -12.94 23.11 -7.09
N ARG A 234 -12.97 23.05 -5.76
CA ARG A 234 -12.03 23.81 -4.91
C ARG A 234 -10.63 23.19 -4.97
N LEU A 235 -10.53 21.87 -4.83
CA LEU A 235 -9.24 21.15 -4.94
C LEU A 235 -8.59 21.37 -6.32
N ARG A 236 -9.37 21.30 -7.40
CA ARG A 236 -8.88 21.59 -8.77
C ARG A 236 -8.42 23.03 -8.99
N ARG A 237 -8.91 23.99 -8.20
CA ARG A 237 -8.46 25.40 -8.26
C ARG A 237 -7.20 25.62 -7.44
N ALA A 238 -7.06 24.92 -6.33
CA ALA A 238 -5.92 25.01 -5.43
C ALA A 238 -4.70 24.22 -5.92
N CYS A 239 -4.91 23.16 -6.70
CA CYS A 239 -3.81 22.31 -7.15
C CYS A 239 -2.88 22.99 -8.14
N GLU A 240 -1.60 22.61 -8.09
CA GLU A 240 -0.64 22.89 -9.14
C GLU A 240 -0.95 22.05 -10.39
N ARG A 241 -0.65 22.61 -11.56
CA ARG A 241 -0.78 21.87 -12.81
C ARG A 241 0.39 20.91 -12.96
N SER A 242 0.07 19.64 -13.15
CA SER A 242 1.02 18.62 -13.52
C SER A 242 0.97 18.35 -15.03
N ARG A 243 2.13 18.01 -15.61
CA ARG A 243 2.22 17.48 -16.98
C ARG A 243 1.82 16.01 -17.07
N HIS A 244 1.89 15.28 -15.96
CA HIS A 244 1.74 13.82 -15.88
C HIS A 244 0.43 13.40 -15.22
N LEU A 245 -0.05 14.18 -14.25
CA LEU A 245 -1.23 13.85 -13.45
C LEU A 245 -2.47 14.60 -13.93
N ARG A 246 -3.60 13.89 -13.94
CA ARG A 246 -4.92 14.53 -14.04
C ARG A 246 -5.26 15.26 -12.74
N PRO A 247 -6.03 16.36 -12.78
CA PRO A 247 -6.35 17.14 -11.59
C PRO A 247 -7.09 16.32 -10.50
N PRO A 248 -7.18 16.83 -9.26
CA PRO A 248 -7.81 16.14 -8.15
C PRO A 248 -9.24 15.68 -8.45
N THR A 249 -9.64 14.58 -7.83
CA THR A 249 -10.99 13.99 -7.97
C THR A 249 -11.57 13.67 -6.60
N VAL A 250 -12.88 13.86 -6.43
CA VAL A 250 -13.63 13.49 -5.21
C VAL A 250 -14.75 12.56 -5.62
N THR A 251 -14.62 11.28 -5.30
CA THR A 251 -15.57 10.25 -5.71
C THR A 251 -16.20 9.61 -4.49
N PRO A 252 -17.51 9.79 -4.24
CA PRO A 252 -18.21 8.97 -3.26
C PRO A 252 -18.23 7.51 -3.70
N THR A 253 -17.67 6.61 -2.89
CA THR A 253 -17.53 5.19 -3.22
C THR A 253 -18.43 4.28 -2.39
N ILE A 254 -18.83 4.73 -1.20
CA ILE A 254 -19.69 3.96 -0.28
C ILE A 254 -20.82 4.85 0.22
N ILE A 255 -22.05 4.34 0.26
CA ILE A 255 -23.19 4.91 0.97
C ILE A 255 -23.98 3.80 1.65
N GLN A 256 -24.18 3.90 2.97
CA GLN A 256 -24.86 2.88 3.76
C GLN A 256 -25.69 3.49 4.91
N GLY A 257 -26.81 2.85 5.21
CA GLY A 257 -27.75 3.28 6.24
C GLY A 257 -28.62 2.11 6.71
N PRO A 258 -28.29 1.43 7.82
CA PRO A 258 -27.11 1.62 8.67
C PRO A 258 -25.82 1.03 8.06
N PRO A 259 -24.62 1.40 8.57
CA PRO A 259 -23.37 0.73 8.19
C PRO A 259 -23.43 -0.78 8.48
N ALA A 260 -22.78 -1.60 7.64
CA ALA A 260 -22.86 -3.06 7.72
C ALA A 260 -22.52 -3.66 9.10
N LYS A 261 -21.60 -3.03 9.86
CA LYS A 261 -21.23 -3.46 11.22
C LYS A 261 -22.18 -2.99 12.33
N VAL A 262 -23.16 -2.15 11.99
CA VAL A 262 -24.10 -1.53 12.95
C VAL A 262 -25.48 -2.19 12.87
N GLY A 263 -25.93 -2.58 11.67
CA GLY A 263 -27.21 -3.26 11.51
C GLY A 263 -27.54 -3.60 10.06
N VAL A 264 -28.73 -4.13 9.86
CA VAL A 264 -29.25 -4.48 8.53
C VAL A 264 -30.24 -3.40 8.06
N PRO A 265 -30.18 -2.94 6.80
CA PRO A 265 -31.15 -2.00 6.24
C PRO A 265 -32.58 -2.57 6.25
N GLN A 266 -33.56 -1.73 6.59
CA GLN A 266 -34.99 -2.07 6.54
C GLN A 266 -35.78 -0.93 5.89
N SER A 267 -36.71 -1.26 4.99
CA SER A 267 -37.43 -0.27 4.17
C SER A 267 -38.30 0.69 4.99
N ASN A 268 -38.79 0.27 6.15
CA ASN A 268 -39.68 1.03 7.01
C ASN A 268 -39.00 1.57 8.29
N VAL A 269 -37.68 1.67 8.31
CA VAL A 269 -36.93 2.12 9.49
C VAL A 269 -35.98 3.26 9.12
N ILE A 270 -36.06 4.36 9.87
CA ILE A 270 -35.04 5.40 9.88
C ILE A 270 -33.83 4.84 10.67
N PRO A 271 -32.61 4.76 10.11
CA PRO A 271 -31.48 4.23 10.84
C PRO A 271 -30.97 5.22 11.89
N ALA A 272 -30.37 4.73 12.98
CA ALA A 272 -29.73 5.59 13.99
C ALA A 272 -28.40 6.21 13.50
N VAL A 273 -27.76 5.59 12.50
CA VAL A 273 -26.48 6.02 11.94
C VAL A 273 -26.48 5.74 10.44
N ALA A 274 -25.85 6.61 9.67
CA ALA A 274 -25.53 6.37 8.27
C ALA A 274 -24.09 6.81 7.96
N GLU A 275 -23.48 6.24 6.93
CA GLU A 275 -22.09 6.49 6.55
C GLU A 275 -21.91 6.63 5.04
N THR A 276 -20.97 7.50 4.65
CA THR A 276 -20.46 7.57 3.28
C THR A 276 -18.93 7.68 3.29
N THR A 277 -18.26 7.21 2.24
CA THR A 277 -16.81 7.35 2.06
C THR A 277 -16.52 8.05 0.75
N PHE A 278 -15.65 9.07 0.78
CA PHE A 278 -15.12 9.70 -0.43
C PHE A 278 -13.69 9.21 -0.65
N ASP A 279 -13.41 8.68 -1.84
CA ASP A 279 -12.06 8.51 -2.37
C ASP A 279 -11.64 9.84 -3.01
N ILE A 280 -10.67 10.50 -2.37
CA ILE A 280 -10.15 11.79 -2.79
C ILE A 280 -8.74 11.58 -3.30
N ARG A 281 -8.53 11.76 -4.60
CA ARG A 281 -7.21 11.68 -5.21
C ARG A 281 -6.66 13.08 -5.42
N LEU A 282 -5.44 13.28 -4.94
CA LEU A 282 -4.78 14.57 -4.88
C LEU A 282 -3.70 14.70 -5.94
N THR A 283 -3.31 15.94 -6.20
CA THR A 283 -2.14 16.30 -7.00
C THR A 283 -1.33 17.35 -6.24
N PRO A 284 -0.08 17.66 -6.65
CA PRO A 284 0.74 18.68 -6.00
C PRO A 284 0.00 20.02 -5.79
N GLY A 285 0.39 20.75 -4.76
CA GLY A 285 -0.20 22.03 -4.37
C GLY A 285 -1.36 21.96 -3.36
N VAL A 286 -1.88 20.76 -3.04
CA VAL A 286 -2.90 20.59 -2.00
C VAL A 286 -2.33 19.83 -0.81
N GLY A 287 -2.25 20.49 0.35
CA GLY A 287 -1.75 19.90 1.59
C GLY A 287 -2.78 19.09 2.36
N ALA A 288 -2.30 18.23 3.27
CA ALA A 288 -3.17 17.44 4.15
C ALA A 288 -4.04 18.31 5.07
N ASP A 289 -3.50 19.44 5.54
CA ASP A 289 -4.22 20.37 6.42
C ASP A 289 -5.32 21.14 5.68
N ASP A 290 -5.09 21.51 4.41
CA ASP A 290 -6.11 22.17 3.58
C ASP A 290 -7.32 21.25 3.38
N ILE A 291 -7.06 19.97 3.08
CA ILE A 291 -8.11 18.96 2.90
C ILE A 291 -8.85 18.73 4.21
N ARG A 292 -8.13 18.63 5.34
CA ARG A 292 -8.77 18.51 6.65
C ARG A 292 -9.73 19.68 6.89
N ALA A 293 -9.28 20.91 6.68
CA ALA A 293 -10.09 22.10 6.89
C ALA A 293 -11.34 22.13 5.98
N GLU A 294 -11.18 21.74 4.71
CA GLU A 294 -12.28 21.60 3.75
C GLU A 294 -13.31 20.56 4.17
N LEU A 295 -12.86 19.37 4.60
CA LEU A 295 -13.74 18.29 5.06
C LEU A 295 -14.47 18.68 6.36
N GLU A 296 -13.79 19.33 7.29
CA GLU A 296 -14.40 19.85 8.52
C GLU A 296 -15.41 20.96 8.24
N GLY A 297 -15.14 21.82 7.25
CA GLY A 297 -16.08 22.83 6.76
C GLY A 297 -17.36 22.20 6.22
N ILE A 298 -17.22 21.21 5.34
CA ILE A 298 -18.36 20.45 4.81
C ILE A 298 -19.18 19.83 5.96
N CYS A 299 -18.52 19.21 6.95
CA CYS A 299 -19.22 18.64 8.11
C CYS A 299 -20.04 19.67 8.89
N ARG A 300 -19.57 20.92 9.03
CA ARG A 300 -20.32 22.00 9.68
C ARG A 300 -21.50 22.48 8.85
N ASP A 301 -21.35 22.55 7.54
CA ASP A 301 -22.40 23.04 6.63
C ASP A 301 -23.55 22.04 6.46
N VAL A 302 -23.29 20.75 6.66
CA VAL A 302 -24.32 19.70 6.52
C VAL A 302 -25.06 19.37 7.81
N ALA A 303 -24.47 19.67 8.97
CA ALA A 303 -25.04 19.45 10.31
C ALA A 303 -26.31 20.29 10.53
#